data_AF-A0A9E5SGB9-F1
#
_entry.id   AF-A0A9E5SGB9-F1
#
_cell.length_a   1.000
_cell.length_b   1.000
_cell.length_c   1.000
_cell.angle_alpha   90.00
_cell.angle_beta   90.00
_cell.angle_gamma   90.00
#
_symmetry.space_group_name_H-M   'P 1'
#
loop_
_entity.id
_entity.type
_entity.pdbx_description
1 polymer ?
#
loop_
_entity_poly.entity_id
_entity_poly.type
_entity_poly.pdbx_seq_one_letter_code
_entity_poly.pdbx_strand_id
1 'polypeptide(L)'
;MKKELFNLNARKLVVLVLSIALIVGIAGCKKKVEEVEVDLNEYIDLTIEGRDGDGEAYFVFDYESLIEDLLDHEDLGEFFDDEEDDLTELFEEMTIELSSTYDLSNGDVLTYEVEYDEDDAEDLKLVILDLEDVTVEGLAVPQDYNAFDDLTVSFSGISPFIEVDMEYNSSLDTAFWASFSTDKEYYAKGEPVTITMDYDDYDAEYAFVNITETEMEVTAECEYEYILDVSQITDKTEMFDYIYAEVQDYVTAELSKDAQSIFYGMNLHDNYDYSSKTNIAQLGGNIEVDSVYFLTKKETQLLSYDTVNELAIIFKVPVIFQEIDADTIYYAYMYALLPDVKLDAEGNIFVAYSDLKVKDVYSRDRVETYDKLVTENVDKFDVAEIPVADIPAFPSASTETVPTETVPSETVAGETTVAEESTVEETTSEE
;
A
#
# COMPACT_ATOMS: atom_id res chain seq x y z
N MET A 1 -36.31 -54.99 112.00
CA MET A 1 -36.52 -56.18 111.15
C MET A 1 -35.33 -56.28 110.19
N LYS A 2 -34.50 -57.33 110.26
CA LYS A 2 -33.14 -57.43 109.66
C LYS A 2 -32.17 -56.31 110.18
N LYS A 3 -31.38 -56.62 111.22
CA LYS A 3 -29.97 -57.07 111.20
C LYS A 3 -28.96 -55.94 110.92
N GLU A 4 -28.20 -55.53 111.94
CA GLU A 4 -26.75 -55.84 112.17
C GLU A 4 -25.83 -55.06 111.22
N LEU A 5 -25.17 -53.97 111.62
CA LEU A 5 -23.99 -53.81 112.51
C LEU A 5 -22.62 -53.81 111.79
N PHE A 6 -21.79 -52.85 112.18
CA PHE A 6 -20.31 -52.89 112.31
C PHE A 6 -19.36 -52.72 111.09
N ASN A 7 -18.57 -51.64 111.23
CA ASN A 7 -17.10 -51.56 111.23
C ASN A 7 -16.25 -51.45 109.94
N LEU A 8 -15.47 -50.36 109.96
CA LEU A 8 -14.16 -50.15 109.36
C LEU A 8 -13.14 -51.25 109.75
N ASN A 9 -12.33 -51.77 108.80
CA ASN A 9 -10.86 -51.93 108.96
C ASN A 9 -10.09 -52.58 107.79
N ALA A 10 -8.75 -52.42 107.85
CA ALA A 10 -7.66 -53.15 107.17
C ALA A 10 -7.28 -52.73 105.72
N ARG A 11 -5.99 -52.62 105.36
CA ARG A 11 -4.73 -52.70 106.15
C ARG A 11 -3.52 -52.03 105.42
N LYS A 12 -2.79 -51.17 106.15
CA LYS A 12 -1.33 -50.80 106.14
C LYS A 12 -0.50 -51.17 104.88
N LEU A 13 0.36 -50.30 104.33
CA LEU A 13 1.54 -49.66 104.98
C LEU A 13 2.05 -48.48 104.08
N VAL A 14 2.57 -47.29 104.46
CA VAL A 14 3.07 -46.61 105.69
C VAL A 14 4.61 -46.63 105.95
N VAL A 15 5.32 -45.60 105.46
CA VAL A 15 6.75 -45.27 105.77
C VAL A 15 6.95 -43.73 105.91
N LEU A 16 8.14 -43.19 106.26
CA LEU A 16 8.33 -41.76 106.64
C LEU A 16 9.79 -41.23 106.38
N VAL A 17 10.06 -39.92 106.60
CA VAL A 17 11.38 -39.22 106.82
C VAL A 17 11.98 -38.56 105.55
N LEU A 18 11.92 -37.22 105.35
CA LEU A 18 12.73 -36.07 105.87
C LEU A 18 14.17 -35.99 105.30
N SER A 19 14.68 -34.82 104.85
CA SER A 19 15.16 -33.71 105.71
C SER A 19 15.24 -32.31 105.02
N ILE A 20 15.79 -31.29 105.71
CA ILE A 20 15.71 -29.84 105.40
C ILE A 20 17.10 -29.18 105.34
N ALA A 21 17.38 -28.36 104.32
CA ALA A 21 18.10 -27.06 104.36
C ALA A 21 18.38 -26.55 102.91
N LEU A 22 18.67 -25.27 102.56
CA LEU A 22 18.38 -23.88 103.01
C LEU A 22 19.50 -22.99 102.40
N ILE A 23 19.19 -21.73 102.02
CA ILE A 23 20.09 -20.58 101.71
C ILE A 23 20.40 -20.27 100.22
N VAL A 24 19.62 -19.31 99.70
CA VAL A 24 19.98 -18.08 98.94
C VAL A 24 20.97 -18.14 97.76
N GLY A 25 20.53 -17.65 96.59
CA GLY A 25 21.33 -17.45 95.38
C GLY A 25 20.86 -16.34 94.43
N ILE A 26 20.77 -15.09 94.92
CA ILE A 26 20.76 -13.84 94.12
C ILE A 26 19.48 -13.56 93.27
N ALA A 27 19.40 -12.32 92.76
CA ALA A 27 18.27 -11.68 92.11
C ALA A 27 17.92 -12.25 90.73
N GLY A 28 16.71 -11.94 90.28
CA GLY A 28 16.15 -12.42 89.02
C GLY A 28 14.63 -12.43 89.07
N CYS A 29 14.00 -11.25 89.12
CA CYS A 29 12.68 -11.13 88.53
C CYS A 29 12.90 -11.14 87.01
N LYS A 30 13.12 -12.32 86.42
CA LYS A 30 12.99 -12.45 84.97
C LYS A 30 11.56 -11.96 84.64
N LYS A 31 11.42 -10.93 83.78
CA LYS A 31 10.17 -10.76 83.02
C LYS A 31 9.83 -12.16 82.47
N LYS A 32 8.55 -12.52 82.40
CA LYS A 32 8.19 -13.34 81.24
C LYS A 32 8.37 -12.38 80.09
N VAL A 33 9.40 -12.60 79.27
CA VAL A 33 9.33 -12.18 77.88
C VAL A 33 8.04 -12.84 77.36
N GLU A 34 7.14 -12.02 76.85
CA GLU A 34 5.93 -12.49 76.17
C GLU A 34 6.30 -12.60 74.69
N GLU A 35 5.73 -13.57 73.98
CA GLU A 35 6.02 -13.77 72.55
C GLU A 35 5.63 -12.51 71.76
N VAL A 36 6.46 -12.11 70.80
CA VAL A 36 6.22 -10.95 69.93
C VAL A 36 5.81 -11.41 68.54
N GLU A 37 4.66 -10.94 68.09
CA GLU A 37 4.16 -11.15 66.73
C GLU A 37 4.95 -10.25 65.76
N VAL A 38 5.56 -10.83 64.73
CA VAL A 38 6.40 -10.12 63.74
C VAL A 38 5.66 -10.05 62.41
N ASP A 39 5.25 -8.85 62.02
CA ASP A 39 4.56 -8.60 60.75
C ASP A 39 5.58 -8.30 59.63
N LEU A 40 5.85 -9.30 58.80
CA LEU A 40 6.80 -9.19 57.69
C LEU A 40 6.30 -8.23 56.58
N ASN A 41 5.00 -7.88 56.54
CA ASN A 41 4.45 -6.99 55.52
C ASN A 41 4.95 -5.55 55.67
N GLU A 42 5.34 -5.11 56.88
CA GLU A 42 5.88 -3.76 57.10
C GLU A 42 7.28 -3.56 56.49
N TYR A 43 7.96 -4.66 56.11
CA TYR A 43 9.35 -4.68 55.62
C TYR A 43 9.49 -5.10 54.15
N ILE A 44 8.38 -5.21 53.40
CA ILE A 44 8.38 -5.57 51.97
C ILE A 44 8.01 -4.36 51.10
N ASP A 45 8.92 -3.97 50.19
CA ASP A 45 8.66 -3.04 49.08
C ASP A 45 8.46 -3.85 47.79
N LEU A 46 7.20 -4.14 47.46
CA LEU A 46 6.81 -4.91 46.27
C LEU A 46 6.53 -3.97 45.08
N THR A 47 7.26 -4.16 43.99
CA THR A 47 6.97 -3.55 42.68
C THR A 47 6.35 -4.58 41.74
N ILE A 48 5.28 -4.18 41.06
CA ILE A 48 4.65 -4.90 39.95
C ILE A 48 4.57 -3.92 38.78
N GLU A 49 5.12 -4.29 37.62
CA GLU A 49 5.12 -3.45 36.42
C GLU A 49 5.05 -4.26 35.12
N GLY A 50 4.81 -3.60 33.98
CA GLY A 50 4.68 -4.25 32.67
C GLY A 50 3.27 -4.22 32.08
N ARG A 51 2.97 -5.23 31.26
CA ARG A 51 1.74 -5.35 30.46
C ARG A 51 0.74 -6.28 31.14
N ASP A 52 -0.56 -6.04 30.92
CA ASP A 52 -1.60 -6.97 31.36
C ASP A 52 -1.51 -8.30 30.58
N GLY A 53 -1.12 -9.39 31.27
CA GLY A 53 -0.80 -10.70 30.69
C GLY A 53 0.68 -10.95 30.41
N ASP A 54 1.54 -9.98 30.69
CA ASP A 54 3.01 -10.00 30.54
C ASP A 54 3.60 -8.96 31.53
N GLY A 55 3.23 -9.14 32.81
CA GLY A 55 3.70 -8.33 33.93
C GLY A 55 4.78 -9.05 34.73
N GLU A 56 5.75 -8.30 35.23
CA GLU A 56 6.80 -8.78 36.14
C GLU A 56 6.54 -8.28 37.57
N ALA A 57 6.94 -9.07 38.56
CA ALA A 57 6.91 -8.69 39.97
C ALA A 57 8.25 -8.99 40.67
N TYR A 58 8.71 -8.03 41.46
CA TYR A 58 9.91 -8.15 42.29
C TYR A 58 9.73 -7.35 43.58
N PHE A 59 10.33 -7.82 44.68
CA PHE A 59 10.29 -7.12 45.95
C PHE A 59 11.68 -6.95 46.55
N VAL A 60 11.80 -5.97 47.45
CA VAL A 60 12.93 -5.80 48.36
C VAL A 60 12.43 -6.05 49.78
N PHE A 61 13.17 -6.83 50.55
CA PHE A 61 12.91 -7.04 51.98
C PHE A 61 13.94 -6.28 52.82
N ASP A 62 13.49 -5.47 53.76
CA ASP A 62 14.34 -4.62 54.58
C ASP A 62 14.76 -5.30 55.89
N TYR A 63 15.71 -6.24 55.77
CA TYR A 63 16.34 -6.94 56.89
C TYR A 63 16.98 -5.97 57.90
N GLU A 64 17.52 -4.82 57.46
CA GLU A 64 18.20 -3.86 58.35
C GLU A 64 17.19 -3.17 59.26
N SER A 65 16.08 -2.66 58.71
CA SER A 65 15.02 -2.02 59.51
C SER A 65 14.30 -3.01 60.45
N LEU A 66 14.05 -4.25 60.01
CA LEU A 66 13.42 -5.28 60.84
C LEU A 66 14.26 -5.62 62.09
N ILE A 67 15.59 -5.75 61.91
CA ILE A 67 16.49 -6.01 63.03
C ILE A 67 16.60 -4.78 63.95
N GLU A 68 16.65 -3.55 63.41
CA GLU A 68 16.66 -2.32 64.24
C GLU A 68 15.39 -2.19 65.10
N ASP A 69 14.19 -2.41 64.53
CA ASP A 69 12.92 -2.33 65.26
C ASP A 69 12.78 -3.44 66.33
N LEU A 70 13.27 -4.66 66.07
CA LEU A 70 13.24 -5.76 67.05
C LEU A 70 14.25 -5.57 68.19
N LEU A 71 15.41 -4.97 67.92
CA LEU A 71 16.41 -4.63 68.95
C LEU A 71 15.94 -3.47 69.85
N ASP A 72 15.27 -2.45 69.31
CA ASP A 72 14.76 -1.31 70.09
C ASP A 72 13.41 -1.61 70.80
N HIS A 73 12.82 -2.79 70.61
CA HIS A 73 11.51 -3.18 71.17
C HIS A 73 11.51 -3.29 72.72
N GLU A 74 10.57 -2.60 73.40
CA GLU A 74 10.55 -2.43 74.88
C GLU A 74 10.52 -3.73 75.72
N ASP A 75 10.12 -4.86 75.14
CA ASP A 75 10.09 -6.17 75.78
C ASP A 75 11.18 -7.16 75.32
N LEU A 76 11.94 -6.84 74.26
CA LEU A 76 12.99 -7.71 73.69
C LEU A 76 14.41 -7.11 73.68
N GLY A 77 14.61 -5.79 73.72
CA GLY A 77 15.96 -5.20 73.70
C GLY A 77 16.89 -5.69 74.83
N GLU A 78 16.39 -5.75 76.09
CA GLU A 78 17.14 -6.35 77.23
C GLU A 78 17.30 -7.89 77.14
N PHE A 79 16.79 -8.54 76.08
CA PHE A 79 16.94 -9.97 75.80
C PHE A 79 17.93 -10.21 74.65
N PHE A 80 17.87 -9.44 73.56
CA PHE A 80 18.84 -9.51 72.46
C PHE A 80 20.20 -8.85 72.78
N ASP A 81 20.32 -8.06 73.86
CA ASP A 81 21.58 -7.49 74.40
C ASP A 81 22.70 -8.54 74.64
N ASP A 82 22.35 -9.84 74.75
CA ASP A 82 23.26 -11.00 74.84
C ASP A 82 23.15 -11.96 73.61
N GLU A 83 22.16 -11.80 72.72
CA GLU A 83 21.75 -12.78 71.68
C GLU A 83 21.55 -12.14 70.25
N GLU A 84 22.17 -10.98 69.98
CA GLU A 84 22.10 -10.21 68.70
C GLU A 84 22.59 -11.00 67.46
N ASP A 85 23.62 -11.85 67.64
CA ASP A 85 24.16 -12.72 66.59
C ASP A 85 23.09 -13.75 66.14
N ASP A 86 22.40 -14.40 67.08
CA ASP A 86 21.38 -15.44 66.82
C ASP A 86 20.12 -14.84 66.15
N LEU A 87 19.70 -13.62 66.53
CA LEU A 87 18.63 -12.88 65.85
C LEU A 87 18.98 -12.58 64.38
N THR A 88 20.25 -12.28 64.11
CA THR A 88 20.75 -12.02 62.76
C THR A 88 20.82 -13.32 61.95
N GLU A 89 21.26 -14.43 62.53
CA GLU A 89 21.35 -15.74 61.87
C GLU A 89 19.94 -16.24 61.42
N LEU A 90 18.91 -16.08 62.26
CA LEU A 90 17.52 -16.43 61.89
C LEU A 90 17.02 -15.68 60.64
N PHE A 91 17.26 -14.36 60.56
CA PHE A 91 16.78 -13.55 59.43
C PHE A 91 17.72 -13.58 58.22
N GLU A 92 19.02 -13.85 58.36
CA GLU A 92 19.92 -14.12 57.22
C GLU A 92 19.67 -15.50 56.57
N GLU A 93 19.19 -16.51 57.31
CA GLU A 93 18.77 -17.80 56.74
C GLU A 93 17.30 -17.84 56.27
N MET A 94 16.46 -16.87 56.66
CA MET A 94 15.06 -16.77 56.22
C MET A 94 14.95 -16.59 54.69
N THR A 95 14.14 -17.44 54.06
CA THR A 95 13.85 -17.39 52.62
C THR A 95 12.40 -16.96 52.40
N ILE A 96 12.18 -15.99 51.51
CA ILE A 96 10.86 -15.53 51.07
C ILE A 96 10.79 -15.67 49.55
N GLU A 97 9.84 -16.45 49.03
CA GLU A 97 9.58 -16.59 47.59
C GLU A 97 8.17 -16.10 47.23
N LEU A 98 8.01 -15.59 46.01
CA LEU A 98 6.71 -15.24 45.41
C LEU A 98 6.22 -16.39 44.54
N SER A 99 4.93 -16.73 44.67
CA SER A 99 4.25 -17.79 43.89
C SER A 99 4.30 -17.61 42.36
N SER A 100 4.44 -16.37 41.86
CA SER A 100 4.91 -16.08 40.51
C SER A 100 5.57 -14.69 40.45
N THR A 101 6.43 -14.47 39.46
CA THR A 101 7.14 -13.20 39.22
C THR A 101 7.09 -12.73 37.75
N TYR A 102 6.39 -13.46 36.88
CA TYR A 102 6.26 -13.22 35.44
C TYR A 102 4.89 -13.75 34.93
N ASP A 103 4.56 -13.48 33.64
CA ASP A 103 3.28 -13.79 32.98
C ASP A 103 2.04 -13.18 33.70
N LEU A 104 2.20 -12.11 34.47
CA LEU A 104 1.16 -11.61 35.39
C LEU A 104 0.05 -10.80 34.69
N SER A 105 -1.18 -10.93 35.19
CA SER A 105 -2.39 -10.23 34.72
C SER A 105 -3.10 -9.44 35.82
N ASN A 106 -3.81 -8.38 35.46
CA ASN A 106 -4.66 -7.63 36.39
C ASN A 106 -5.75 -8.54 37.01
N GLY A 107 -5.70 -8.72 38.32
CA GLY A 107 -6.60 -9.58 39.09
C GLY A 107 -6.05 -10.97 39.43
N ASP A 108 -4.80 -11.29 39.05
CA ASP A 108 -4.07 -12.43 39.62
C ASP A 108 -3.78 -12.19 41.11
N VAL A 109 -3.60 -13.28 41.86
CA VAL A 109 -3.30 -13.24 43.30
C VAL A 109 -1.93 -13.87 43.55
N LEU A 110 -1.01 -13.05 44.04
CA LEU A 110 0.32 -13.44 44.48
C LEU A 110 0.28 -13.80 45.96
N THR A 111 0.54 -15.07 46.28
CA THR A 111 0.85 -15.53 47.63
C THR A 111 2.37 -15.56 47.83
N TYR A 112 2.82 -15.42 49.07
CA TYR A 112 4.21 -15.64 49.47
C TYR A 112 4.39 -17.05 50.06
N GLU A 113 5.59 -17.61 49.95
CA GLU A 113 6.04 -18.79 50.69
C GLU A 113 7.27 -18.38 51.52
N VAL A 114 7.23 -18.62 52.83
CA VAL A 114 8.26 -18.18 53.80
C VAL A 114 8.83 -19.40 54.52
N GLU A 115 10.14 -19.64 54.38
CA GLU A 115 10.86 -20.70 55.10
C GLU A 115 11.85 -20.07 56.11
N TYR A 116 11.80 -20.53 57.36
CA TYR A 116 12.70 -20.16 58.47
C TYR A 116 12.75 -21.32 59.48
N ASP A 117 13.67 -21.31 60.46
CA ASP A 117 13.68 -22.33 61.52
C ASP A 117 12.69 -22.01 62.65
N GLU A 118 11.66 -22.86 62.79
CA GLU A 118 10.62 -22.73 63.82
C GLU A 118 11.15 -22.91 65.26
N ASP A 119 12.17 -23.77 65.48
CA ASP A 119 12.72 -24.02 66.82
C ASP A 119 13.52 -22.80 67.29
N ASP A 120 14.34 -22.20 66.41
CA ASP A 120 15.13 -20.99 66.74
C ASP A 120 14.24 -19.75 66.91
N ALA A 121 13.16 -19.61 66.12
CA ALA A 121 12.15 -18.57 66.34
C ALA A 121 11.40 -18.73 67.68
N GLU A 122 11.02 -19.97 68.07
CA GLU A 122 10.46 -20.21 69.42
C GLU A 122 11.49 -19.81 70.50
N ASP A 123 12.78 -20.13 70.34
CA ASP A 123 13.78 -19.80 71.35
C ASP A 123 14.15 -18.29 71.42
N LEU A 124 14.08 -17.57 70.30
CA LEU A 124 14.14 -16.09 70.24
C LEU A 124 12.84 -15.37 70.66
N LYS A 125 11.76 -16.12 70.92
CA LYS A 125 10.43 -15.62 71.35
C LYS A 125 9.68 -14.80 70.30
N LEU A 126 9.95 -15.08 69.02
CA LEU A 126 9.28 -14.47 67.88
C LEU A 126 8.16 -15.39 67.36
N VAL A 127 7.06 -14.78 66.90
CA VAL A 127 5.98 -15.45 66.18
C VAL A 127 5.84 -14.73 64.84
N ILE A 128 6.46 -15.28 63.80
CA ILE A 128 6.37 -14.75 62.44
C ILE A 128 4.91 -14.87 61.96
N LEU A 129 4.35 -13.79 61.43
CA LEU A 129 2.99 -13.78 60.87
C LEU A 129 2.99 -14.15 59.38
N ASP A 130 1.90 -14.76 58.92
CA ASP A 130 1.64 -14.99 57.49
C ASP A 130 1.61 -13.64 56.73
N LEU A 131 2.31 -13.56 55.59
CA LEU A 131 2.24 -12.40 54.68
C LEU A 131 0.86 -12.29 54.01
N GLU A 132 0.41 -11.08 53.69
CA GLU A 132 -0.88 -10.86 53.03
C GLU A 132 -0.82 -11.17 51.52
N ASP A 133 -1.84 -11.87 51.01
CA ASP A 133 -2.03 -12.13 49.57
C ASP A 133 -2.21 -10.82 48.78
N VAL A 134 -1.32 -10.55 47.81
CA VAL A 134 -1.40 -9.34 46.97
C VAL A 134 -2.19 -9.62 45.70
N THR A 135 -3.20 -8.80 45.41
CA THR A 135 -3.88 -8.81 44.11
C THR A 135 -3.13 -7.89 43.14
N VAL A 136 -2.77 -8.40 41.96
CA VAL A 136 -2.11 -7.64 40.89
C VAL A 136 -3.07 -6.58 40.34
N GLU A 137 -2.72 -5.30 40.46
CA GLU A 137 -3.47 -4.19 39.86
C GLU A 137 -2.50 -3.17 39.24
N GLY A 138 -2.92 -2.54 38.12
CA GLY A 138 -2.24 -1.40 37.52
C GLY A 138 -1.35 -1.73 36.31
N LEU A 139 -1.26 -3.00 35.91
CA LEU A 139 -0.56 -3.41 34.68
C LEU A 139 -1.22 -2.77 33.44
N ALA A 140 -0.41 -2.41 32.45
CA ALA A 140 -0.87 -1.65 31.30
C ALA A 140 -1.70 -2.51 30.34
N VAL A 141 -2.99 -2.18 30.20
CA VAL A 141 -3.92 -2.84 29.29
C VAL A 141 -3.64 -2.40 27.84
N PRO A 142 -3.27 -3.30 26.92
CA PRO A 142 -3.00 -2.96 25.53
C PRO A 142 -4.21 -2.32 24.84
N GLN A 143 -3.94 -1.45 23.87
CA GLN A 143 -5.00 -0.85 23.04
C GLN A 143 -5.16 -1.60 21.72
N ASP A 144 -6.40 -1.84 21.31
CA ASP A 144 -6.70 -2.41 19.99
C ASP A 144 -6.30 -1.42 18.89
N TYR A 145 -5.48 -1.87 17.94
CA TYR A 145 -4.92 -1.07 16.85
C TYR A 145 -5.19 -1.73 15.49
N ASN A 146 -5.42 -0.89 14.48
CA ASN A 146 -5.55 -1.32 13.08
C ASN A 146 -4.62 -0.46 12.22
N ALA A 147 -3.50 -1.03 11.78
CA ALA A 147 -2.52 -0.31 10.97
C ALA A 147 -3.05 0.09 9.58
N PHE A 148 -4.16 -0.49 9.13
CA PHE A 148 -4.83 -0.08 7.89
C PHE A 148 -5.54 1.29 8.01
N ASP A 149 -5.88 1.77 9.21
CA ASP A 149 -6.39 3.13 9.40
C ASP A 149 -5.31 4.21 9.11
N ASP A 150 -4.03 3.85 9.24
CA ASP A 150 -2.86 4.68 8.93
C ASP A 150 -2.20 4.36 7.57
N LEU A 151 -2.84 3.51 6.75
CA LEU A 151 -2.39 3.14 5.41
C LEU A 151 -3.11 3.95 4.32
N THR A 152 -2.36 4.77 3.57
CA THR A 152 -2.86 5.38 2.34
C THR A 152 -2.61 4.44 1.17
N VAL A 153 -3.69 3.95 0.55
CA VAL A 153 -3.65 3.16 -0.69
C VAL A 153 -4.03 4.06 -1.87
N SER A 154 -3.28 3.94 -2.97
CA SER A 154 -3.56 4.62 -4.24
C SER A 154 -3.28 3.70 -5.43
N PHE A 155 -3.84 4.04 -6.58
CA PHE A 155 -3.76 3.24 -7.80
C PHE A 155 -3.21 4.07 -8.94
N SER A 156 -2.34 3.46 -9.75
CA SER A 156 -1.73 4.08 -10.92
C SER A 156 -1.76 3.11 -12.12
N GLY A 157 -1.53 3.62 -13.34
CA GLY A 157 -1.61 2.80 -14.56
C GLY A 157 -2.99 2.76 -15.23
N ILE A 158 -3.22 1.70 -16.03
CA ILE A 158 -4.35 1.58 -16.99
C ILE A 158 -4.75 0.10 -17.08
N SER A 159 -6.01 -0.24 -16.81
CA SER A 159 -6.52 -1.63 -16.86
C SER A 159 -6.15 -2.34 -18.17
N PRO A 160 -5.57 -3.56 -18.15
CA PRO A 160 -5.38 -4.47 -17.00
C PRO A 160 -4.02 -4.34 -16.28
N PHE A 161 -3.34 -3.21 -16.41
CA PHE A 161 -2.06 -2.90 -15.77
C PHE A 161 -2.24 -1.77 -14.74
N ILE A 162 -3.01 -2.04 -13.69
CA ILE A 162 -3.12 -1.15 -12.53
C ILE A 162 -2.07 -1.57 -11.50
N GLU A 163 -1.17 -0.65 -11.14
CA GLU A 163 -0.20 -0.80 -10.06
C GLU A 163 -0.81 -0.25 -8.74
N VAL A 164 -0.36 -0.77 -7.59
CA VAL A 164 -0.90 -0.45 -6.26
C VAL A 164 0.19 0.22 -5.42
N ASP A 165 0.04 1.52 -5.23
CA ASP A 165 0.97 2.38 -4.49
C ASP A 165 0.48 2.56 -3.04
N MET A 166 1.32 2.18 -2.07
CA MET A 166 0.99 2.15 -0.63
C MET A 166 1.93 3.02 0.19
N GLU A 167 1.39 3.93 1.00
CA GLU A 167 2.15 4.78 1.93
C GLU A 167 1.61 4.60 3.36
N TYR A 168 2.43 4.05 4.26
CA TYR A 168 2.10 3.84 5.67
C TYR A 168 2.78 4.88 6.55
N ASN A 169 2.01 5.54 7.43
CA ASN A 169 2.51 6.52 8.40
C ASN A 169 1.87 6.28 9.77
N SER A 170 2.37 5.29 10.53
CA SER A 170 1.94 4.94 11.89
C SER A 170 1.57 6.15 12.76
N SER A 171 0.39 6.13 13.37
CA SER A 171 -0.05 7.12 14.37
C SER A 171 0.50 6.87 15.77
N LEU A 172 1.17 5.74 16.00
CA LEU A 172 1.80 5.40 17.28
C LEU A 172 3.08 6.22 17.50
N ASP A 173 3.24 6.80 18.70
CA ASP A 173 4.47 7.52 19.12
C ASP A 173 5.70 6.57 19.29
N THR A 174 5.47 5.25 19.29
CA THR A 174 6.48 4.20 19.39
C THR A 174 6.95 3.72 18.02
N ALA A 175 8.12 3.07 17.97
CA ALA A 175 8.75 2.60 16.74
C ALA A 175 8.14 1.28 16.19
N PHE A 176 6.81 1.16 16.16
CA PHE A 176 6.13 0.00 15.57
C PHE A 176 6.34 -0.06 14.06
N TRP A 177 6.99 -1.12 13.56
CA TRP A 177 7.20 -1.34 12.13
C TRP A 177 6.19 -2.34 11.55
N ALA A 178 5.55 -1.94 10.45
CA ALA A 178 4.73 -2.80 9.61
C ALA A 178 5.11 -2.62 8.13
N SER A 179 4.96 -3.68 7.35
CA SER A 179 5.12 -3.67 5.90
C SER A 179 3.91 -4.26 5.21
N PHE A 180 3.60 -3.78 4.01
CA PHE A 180 2.36 -4.08 3.29
C PHE A 180 2.69 -4.62 1.89
N SER A 181 1.93 -5.63 1.46
CA SER A 181 2.16 -6.34 0.20
C SER A 181 0.84 -6.81 -0.43
N THR A 182 0.86 -7.17 -1.72
CA THR A 182 -0.29 -7.70 -2.45
C THR A 182 0.13 -8.92 -3.29
N ASP A 183 -0.84 -9.70 -3.82
CA ASP A 183 -0.56 -11.00 -4.45
C ASP A 183 -0.02 -10.91 -5.90
N LYS A 184 -0.21 -9.77 -6.58
CA LYS A 184 0.17 -9.51 -7.97
C LYS A 184 0.84 -8.15 -8.15
N GLU A 185 1.62 -8.03 -9.21
CA GLU A 185 2.21 -6.77 -9.68
C GLU A 185 1.19 -5.87 -10.41
N TYR A 186 0.14 -6.46 -11.01
CA TYR A 186 -0.85 -5.77 -11.83
C TYR A 186 -2.27 -6.34 -11.62
N TYR A 187 -3.27 -5.46 -11.71
CA TYR A 187 -4.70 -5.79 -11.56
C TYR A 187 -5.56 -5.18 -12.68
N ALA A 188 -6.71 -5.78 -12.95
CA ALA A 188 -7.74 -5.22 -13.82
C ALA A 188 -8.70 -4.27 -13.06
N LYS A 189 -9.35 -3.33 -13.77
CA LYS A 189 -10.33 -2.42 -13.15
C LYS A 189 -11.51 -3.21 -12.58
N GLY A 190 -11.85 -2.96 -11.32
CA GLY A 190 -12.88 -3.72 -10.60
C GLY A 190 -12.42 -5.08 -10.06
N GLU A 191 -11.14 -5.45 -10.21
CA GLU A 191 -10.57 -6.62 -9.55
C GLU A 191 -10.36 -6.32 -8.05
N PRO A 192 -10.69 -7.27 -7.13
CA PRO A 192 -10.33 -7.13 -5.73
C PRO A 192 -8.81 -7.26 -5.53
N VAL A 193 -8.24 -6.38 -4.72
CA VAL A 193 -6.85 -6.41 -4.27
C VAL A 193 -6.86 -6.76 -2.79
N THR A 194 -6.22 -7.88 -2.42
CA THR A 194 -5.93 -8.20 -1.02
C THR A 194 -4.58 -7.58 -0.65
N ILE A 195 -4.59 -6.73 0.37
CA ILE A 195 -3.39 -6.15 0.98
C ILE A 195 -3.13 -6.92 2.28
N THR A 196 -1.97 -7.56 2.38
CA THR A 196 -1.53 -8.28 3.59
C THR A 196 -0.45 -7.46 4.31
N MET A 197 -0.62 -7.32 5.63
CA MET A 197 0.37 -6.74 6.54
C MET A 197 1.29 -7.82 7.12
N ASP A 198 2.59 -7.51 7.20
CA ASP A 198 3.63 -8.28 7.90
C ASP A 198 4.33 -7.35 8.91
N TYR A 199 4.41 -7.78 10.17
CA TYR A 199 4.90 -7.00 11.32
C TYR A 199 5.63 -7.93 12.33
N ASP A 200 6.39 -7.38 13.27
CA ASP A 200 7.02 -8.15 14.35
C ASP A 200 6.17 -8.09 15.62
N ASP A 201 5.83 -9.24 16.21
CA ASP A 201 5.04 -9.31 17.45
C ASP A 201 5.72 -8.56 18.61
N TYR A 202 7.07 -8.53 18.65
CA TYR A 202 7.82 -7.77 19.65
C TYR A 202 7.65 -6.25 19.50
N ASP A 203 7.50 -5.74 18.28
CA ASP A 203 7.23 -4.32 18.04
C ASP A 203 5.80 -3.95 18.48
N ALA A 204 4.84 -4.87 18.34
CA ALA A 204 3.47 -4.70 18.83
C ALA A 204 3.37 -4.77 20.36
N GLU A 205 4.10 -5.71 20.98
CA GLU A 205 4.31 -5.81 22.43
C GLU A 205 4.91 -4.52 23.00
N TYR A 206 6.04 -4.05 22.44
CA TYR A 206 6.71 -2.83 22.86
C TYR A 206 5.87 -1.55 22.64
N ALA A 207 4.96 -1.57 21.66
CA ALA A 207 4.00 -0.49 21.44
C ALA A 207 2.75 -0.58 22.33
N PHE A 208 2.58 -1.63 23.15
CA PHE A 208 1.39 -1.91 23.97
C PHE A 208 0.09 -1.95 23.15
N VAL A 209 0.12 -2.60 21.97
CA VAL A 209 -1.06 -2.75 21.10
C VAL A 209 -1.46 -4.21 20.86
N ASN A 210 -2.75 -4.42 20.63
CA ASN A 210 -3.26 -5.65 20.01
C ASN A 210 -3.52 -5.37 18.53
N ILE A 211 -2.89 -6.11 17.62
CA ILE A 211 -3.19 -6.03 16.19
C ILE A 211 -4.56 -6.67 15.93
N THR A 212 -5.50 -5.90 15.37
CA THR A 212 -6.88 -6.35 15.15
C THR A 212 -7.13 -6.98 13.78
N GLU A 213 -6.44 -6.50 12.74
CA GLU A 213 -6.57 -6.96 11.35
C GLU A 213 -5.19 -7.06 10.69
N THR A 214 -4.98 -8.09 9.85
CA THR A 214 -3.73 -8.31 9.09
C THR A 214 -3.95 -8.38 7.58
N GLU A 215 -5.20 -8.34 7.12
CA GLU A 215 -5.58 -8.37 5.71
C GLU A 215 -6.70 -7.34 5.45
N MET A 216 -6.58 -6.57 4.36
CA MET A 216 -7.58 -5.62 3.87
C MET A 216 -7.94 -5.96 2.42
N GLU A 217 -9.23 -5.87 2.07
CA GLU A 217 -9.67 -5.89 0.67
C GLU A 217 -10.02 -4.48 0.17
N VAL A 218 -9.42 -4.09 -0.96
CA VAL A 218 -9.80 -2.90 -1.75
C VAL A 218 -10.15 -3.31 -3.18
N THR A 219 -10.61 -2.38 -4.01
CA THR A 219 -10.92 -2.62 -5.44
C THR A 219 -10.01 -1.77 -6.30
N ALA A 220 -9.36 -2.38 -7.30
CA ALA A 220 -8.47 -1.67 -8.21
C ALA A 220 -9.27 -0.73 -9.13
N GLU A 221 -8.92 0.56 -9.08
CA GLU A 221 -9.61 1.62 -9.82
C GLU A 221 -8.62 2.45 -10.65
N CYS A 222 -9.02 2.85 -11.86
CA CYS A 222 -8.20 3.66 -12.75
C CYS A 222 -9.04 4.53 -13.68
N GLU A 223 -8.47 5.63 -14.17
CA GLU A 223 -9.14 6.57 -15.09
C GLU A 223 -9.38 5.96 -16.48
N TYR A 224 -8.46 5.11 -16.97
CA TYR A 224 -8.50 4.54 -18.32
C TYR A 224 -8.42 3.02 -18.33
N GLU A 225 -9.02 2.40 -19.35
CA GLU A 225 -8.93 0.97 -19.64
C GLU A 225 -8.50 0.75 -21.10
N TYR A 226 -7.60 -0.21 -21.35
CA TYR A 226 -7.26 -0.61 -22.72
C TYR A 226 -8.42 -1.36 -23.38
N ILE A 227 -8.72 -1.00 -24.63
CA ILE A 227 -9.64 -1.80 -25.46
C ILE A 227 -8.93 -3.10 -25.84
N LEU A 228 -9.52 -4.25 -25.49
CA LEU A 228 -8.99 -5.58 -25.76
C LEU A 228 -9.86 -6.36 -26.77
N ASP A 229 -11.17 -6.08 -26.84
CA ASP A 229 -12.08 -6.63 -27.85
C ASP A 229 -12.74 -5.52 -28.69
N VAL A 230 -12.83 -5.75 -29.99
CA VAL A 230 -13.38 -4.81 -30.98
C VAL A 230 -14.83 -4.38 -30.70
N SER A 231 -15.61 -5.18 -29.96
CA SER A 231 -16.99 -4.84 -29.58
C SER A 231 -17.10 -3.74 -28.52
N GLN A 232 -16.01 -3.40 -27.81
CA GLN A 232 -15.94 -2.23 -26.94
C GLN A 232 -15.90 -0.91 -27.73
N ILE A 233 -15.53 -0.94 -29.03
CA ILE A 233 -15.45 0.23 -29.92
C ILE A 233 -16.87 0.63 -30.38
N THR A 234 -17.65 1.18 -29.46
CA THR A 234 -19.08 1.49 -29.63
C THR A 234 -19.30 2.77 -30.45
N ASP A 235 -19.39 3.94 -29.81
CA ASP A 235 -19.28 5.23 -30.52
C ASP A 235 -17.81 5.51 -30.82
N LYS A 236 -17.57 5.92 -32.06
CA LYS A 236 -16.25 6.13 -32.66
C LYS A 236 -16.22 7.41 -33.51
N THR A 237 -17.27 8.22 -33.44
CA THR A 237 -17.51 9.35 -34.35
C THR A 237 -16.41 10.40 -34.23
N GLU A 238 -16.15 10.91 -33.02
CA GLU A 238 -15.15 11.98 -32.79
C GLU A 238 -13.72 11.52 -33.12
N MET A 239 -13.38 10.27 -32.79
CA MET A 239 -12.09 9.66 -33.14
C MET A 239 -11.88 9.61 -34.66
N PHE A 240 -12.89 9.17 -35.43
CA PHE A 240 -12.77 9.12 -36.89
C PHE A 240 -12.79 10.51 -37.52
N ASP A 241 -13.61 11.45 -37.04
CA ASP A 241 -13.63 12.83 -37.52
C ASP A 241 -12.26 13.51 -37.35
N TYR A 242 -11.55 13.29 -36.24
CA TYR A 242 -10.17 13.77 -36.06
C TYR A 242 -9.19 13.11 -37.04
N ILE A 243 -9.20 11.77 -37.14
CA ILE A 243 -8.30 11.03 -38.04
C ILE A 243 -8.52 11.48 -39.49
N TYR A 244 -9.75 11.77 -39.89
CA TYR A 244 -10.09 12.28 -41.22
C TYR A 244 -9.56 13.68 -41.48
N ALA A 245 -9.60 14.58 -40.48
CA ALA A 245 -8.99 15.90 -40.60
C ALA A 245 -7.47 15.81 -40.82
N GLU A 246 -6.76 15.05 -39.97
CA GLU A 246 -5.30 14.88 -40.08
C GLU A 246 -4.88 14.19 -41.39
N VAL A 247 -5.63 13.17 -41.85
CA VAL A 247 -5.37 12.51 -43.15
C VAL A 247 -5.65 13.44 -44.32
N GLN A 248 -6.71 14.27 -44.26
CA GLN A 248 -7.02 15.26 -45.29
C GLN A 248 -5.93 16.34 -45.36
N ASP A 249 -5.47 16.87 -44.23
CA ASP A 249 -4.41 17.88 -44.18
C ASP A 249 -3.06 17.31 -44.62
N TYR A 250 -2.70 16.09 -44.18
CA TYR A 250 -1.50 15.40 -44.63
C TYR A 250 -1.47 15.20 -46.16
N VAL A 251 -2.54 14.65 -46.74
CA VAL A 251 -2.64 14.43 -48.19
C VAL A 251 -2.60 15.76 -48.95
N THR A 252 -3.28 16.79 -48.45
CA THR A 252 -3.26 18.13 -49.05
C THR A 252 -1.85 18.74 -49.02
N ALA A 253 -1.12 18.53 -47.93
CA ALA A 253 0.24 19.02 -47.77
C ALA A 253 1.24 18.29 -48.68
N GLU A 254 1.17 16.95 -48.82
CA GLU A 254 2.10 16.20 -49.67
C GLU A 254 1.84 16.41 -51.17
N LEU A 255 0.58 16.47 -51.61
CA LEU A 255 0.22 16.87 -52.98
C LEU A 255 0.78 18.26 -53.34
N SER A 256 0.94 19.15 -52.35
CA SER A 256 1.40 20.54 -52.54
C SER A 256 2.92 20.74 -52.48
N LYS A 257 3.69 19.82 -51.88
CA LYS A 257 5.15 19.97 -51.66
C LYS A 257 5.97 19.35 -52.79
N ASP A 258 5.90 18.02 -52.90
CA ASP A 258 6.55 17.22 -53.92
C ASP A 258 5.80 15.89 -54.05
N ALA A 259 4.76 15.87 -54.88
CA ALA A 259 3.93 14.69 -55.09
C ALA A 259 4.70 13.46 -55.60
N GLN A 260 6.01 13.55 -55.89
CA GLN A 260 6.89 12.41 -56.22
C GLN A 260 6.81 11.27 -55.20
N SER A 261 6.62 11.57 -53.90
CA SER A 261 6.32 10.54 -52.87
C SER A 261 5.18 9.61 -53.30
N ILE A 262 4.08 10.20 -53.75
CA ILE A 262 2.87 9.52 -54.24
C ILE A 262 3.13 8.83 -55.59
N PHE A 263 3.84 9.46 -56.54
CA PHE A 263 4.16 8.85 -57.85
C PHE A 263 4.98 7.54 -57.75
N TYR A 264 5.90 7.44 -56.78
CA TYR A 264 6.68 6.20 -56.58
C TYR A 264 5.80 5.01 -56.20
N GLY A 265 4.73 5.25 -55.42
CA GLY A 265 3.69 4.26 -55.13
C GLY A 265 2.83 3.86 -56.32
N MET A 266 3.15 4.25 -57.56
CA MET A 266 2.29 4.01 -58.73
C MET A 266 2.99 3.41 -59.95
N ASN A 267 4.34 3.43 -60.03
CA ASN A 267 5.14 3.18 -61.25
C ASN A 267 4.45 3.64 -62.55
N LEU A 268 4.35 4.96 -62.73
CA LEU A 268 4.18 5.58 -64.05
C LEU A 268 5.48 5.54 -64.89
N HIS A 269 6.51 4.88 -64.36
CA HIS A 269 7.88 4.76 -64.86
C HIS A 269 8.01 4.08 -66.23
N ASP A 270 7.10 3.15 -66.57
CA ASP A 270 7.14 2.43 -67.85
C ASP A 270 6.66 3.27 -69.05
N ASN A 271 6.04 4.43 -68.83
CA ASN A 271 5.42 5.23 -69.89
C ASN A 271 6.26 6.43 -70.37
N TYR A 272 6.92 7.19 -69.49
CA TYR A 272 7.59 8.46 -69.87
C TYR A 272 8.92 8.75 -69.15
N ASP A 273 9.78 9.50 -69.85
CA ASP A 273 11.15 9.86 -69.47
C ASP A 273 11.14 11.04 -68.47
N TYR A 274 11.06 10.72 -67.17
CA TYR A 274 10.81 11.70 -66.10
C TYR A 274 12.02 12.54 -65.71
N SER A 275 12.33 13.54 -66.54
CA SER A 275 13.32 14.58 -66.21
C SER A 275 12.74 15.68 -65.30
N SER A 276 12.75 15.42 -63.98
CA SER A 276 12.80 16.43 -62.91
C SER A 276 11.90 17.66 -63.07
N LYS A 277 10.58 17.45 -63.17
CA LYS A 277 9.58 18.53 -63.14
C LYS A 277 8.44 18.23 -62.18
N THR A 278 7.95 19.29 -61.57
CA THR A 278 6.86 19.33 -60.58
C THR A 278 5.51 19.07 -61.26
N ASN A 279 5.19 17.82 -61.55
CA ASN A 279 3.83 17.44 -61.91
C ASN A 279 2.90 17.80 -60.74
N ILE A 280 2.06 18.82 -60.89
CA ILE A 280 1.08 19.18 -59.87
C ILE A 280 0.01 18.08 -59.81
N ALA A 281 -0.11 17.45 -58.65
CA ALA A 281 -1.10 16.44 -58.34
C ALA A 281 -2.25 17.08 -57.54
N GLN A 282 -3.47 16.56 -57.72
CA GLN A 282 -4.65 17.01 -56.97
C GLN A 282 -5.53 15.81 -56.61
N LEU A 283 -6.41 15.99 -55.63
CA LEU A 283 -7.46 15.01 -55.34
C LEU A 283 -8.41 14.86 -56.54
N GLY A 284 -8.65 13.61 -56.94
CA GLY A 284 -9.60 13.23 -57.99
C GLY A 284 -11.03 13.00 -57.49
N GLY A 285 -11.27 13.22 -56.19
CA GLY A 285 -12.51 12.94 -55.48
C GLY A 285 -12.28 13.01 -53.96
N ASN A 286 -13.23 12.51 -53.18
CA ASN A 286 -13.05 12.36 -51.74
C ASN A 286 -12.05 11.23 -51.43
N ILE A 287 -11.32 11.34 -50.33
CA ILE A 287 -10.60 10.21 -49.74
C ILE A 287 -11.64 9.19 -49.25
N GLU A 288 -11.39 7.90 -49.47
CA GLU A 288 -12.26 6.81 -49.03
C GLU A 288 -11.53 5.95 -47.98
N VAL A 289 -12.25 5.47 -46.96
CA VAL A 289 -11.76 4.35 -46.14
C VAL A 289 -11.93 3.06 -46.95
N ASP A 290 -10.84 2.33 -47.15
CA ASP A 290 -10.85 1.03 -47.83
C ASP A 290 -11.13 -0.11 -46.83
N SER A 291 -10.46 -0.10 -45.69
CA SER A 291 -10.63 -1.09 -44.63
C SER A 291 -10.04 -0.60 -43.30
N VAL A 292 -10.55 -1.15 -42.20
CA VAL A 292 -10.16 -0.82 -40.83
C VAL A 292 -9.89 -2.11 -40.08
N TYR A 293 -8.78 -2.16 -39.35
CA TYR A 293 -8.40 -3.29 -38.52
C TYR A 293 -8.06 -2.80 -37.11
N PHE A 294 -8.50 -3.55 -36.12
CA PHE A 294 -8.08 -3.39 -34.73
C PHE A 294 -7.17 -4.55 -34.37
N LEU A 295 -5.94 -4.22 -33.97
CA LEU A 295 -4.90 -5.18 -33.61
C LEU A 295 -4.77 -5.17 -32.09
N THR A 296 -5.16 -6.24 -31.40
CA THR A 296 -4.94 -6.40 -29.94
C THR A 296 -3.74 -7.29 -29.71
N LYS A 297 -2.81 -6.90 -28.84
CA LYS A 297 -1.63 -7.70 -28.53
C LYS A 297 -2.06 -8.96 -27.77
N LYS A 298 -1.56 -10.13 -28.17
CA LYS A 298 -1.94 -11.43 -27.59
C LYS A 298 -1.66 -11.47 -26.10
N GLU A 299 -2.57 -12.09 -25.34
CA GLU A 299 -2.51 -12.24 -23.87
C GLU A 299 -1.12 -12.69 -23.38
N THR A 300 -0.55 -13.74 -23.98
CA THR A 300 0.78 -14.28 -23.64
C THR A 300 1.96 -13.36 -24.00
N GLN A 301 1.70 -12.17 -24.52
CA GLN A 301 2.66 -11.14 -24.88
C GLN A 301 2.32 -9.77 -24.25
N LEU A 302 1.23 -9.65 -23.48
CA LEU A 302 0.86 -8.42 -22.79
C LEU A 302 1.92 -8.01 -21.75
N LEU A 303 2.35 -6.74 -21.80
CA LEU A 303 3.39 -6.15 -20.96
C LEU A 303 3.09 -4.64 -20.83
N SER A 304 3.30 -4.06 -19.64
CA SER A 304 2.86 -2.69 -19.28
C SER A 304 3.50 -1.54 -20.09
N TYR A 305 4.67 -1.76 -20.70
CA TYR A 305 5.40 -0.74 -21.48
C TYR A 305 5.29 -0.87 -23.01
N ASP A 306 4.63 -1.92 -23.51
CA ASP A 306 4.45 -2.13 -24.95
C ASP A 306 3.05 -1.71 -25.38
N THR A 307 2.92 -1.19 -26.61
CA THR A 307 1.62 -0.88 -27.21
C THR A 307 0.68 -2.09 -27.16
N VAL A 308 -0.45 -1.92 -26.48
CA VAL A 308 -1.42 -2.96 -26.11
C VAL A 308 -2.40 -3.23 -27.24
N ASN A 309 -2.80 -2.18 -27.96
CA ASN A 309 -3.59 -2.27 -29.17
C ASN A 309 -3.18 -1.21 -30.21
N GLU A 310 -3.54 -1.41 -31.47
CA GLU A 310 -3.37 -0.40 -32.53
C GLU A 310 -4.57 -0.44 -33.50
N LEU A 311 -5.17 0.73 -33.73
CA LEU A 311 -6.18 0.92 -34.77
C LEU A 311 -5.47 1.28 -36.08
N ALA A 312 -5.60 0.41 -37.07
CA ALA A 312 -5.00 0.55 -38.40
C ALA A 312 -6.07 0.81 -39.45
N ILE A 313 -6.01 1.98 -40.11
CA ILE A 313 -6.99 2.38 -41.12
C ILE A 313 -6.27 2.53 -42.46
N ILE A 314 -6.72 1.78 -43.48
CA ILE A 314 -6.24 1.90 -44.86
C ILE A 314 -7.15 2.86 -45.61
N PHE A 315 -6.56 3.90 -46.20
CA PHE A 315 -7.25 4.88 -47.02
C PHE A 315 -6.93 4.69 -48.50
N LYS A 316 -7.96 4.85 -49.34
CA LYS A 316 -7.89 4.86 -50.80
C LYS A 316 -8.05 6.30 -51.29
N VAL A 317 -6.95 6.87 -51.78
CA VAL A 317 -6.87 8.28 -52.20
C VAL A 317 -7.00 8.37 -53.72
N PRO A 318 -8.06 9.00 -54.27
CA PRO A 318 -8.14 9.31 -55.70
C PRO A 318 -7.23 10.49 -56.03
N VAL A 319 -6.36 10.34 -57.04
CA VAL A 319 -5.39 11.37 -57.46
C VAL A 319 -5.48 11.59 -58.97
N ILE A 320 -5.48 12.85 -59.40
CA ILE A 320 -5.35 13.28 -60.80
C ILE A 320 -4.02 13.99 -60.97
N PHE A 321 -3.32 13.70 -62.07
CA PHE A 321 -2.05 14.32 -62.43
C PHE A 321 -2.23 15.18 -63.68
N GLN A 322 -2.48 16.48 -63.49
CA GLN A 322 -2.89 17.38 -64.58
C GLN A 322 -1.90 17.41 -65.76
N GLU A 323 -0.60 17.27 -65.49
CA GLU A 323 0.46 17.28 -66.52
C GLU A 323 0.69 15.92 -67.20
N ILE A 324 0.05 14.84 -66.75
CA ILE A 324 0.14 13.50 -67.35
C ILE A 324 -1.14 13.17 -68.11
N ASP A 325 -2.26 13.12 -67.37
CA ASP A 325 -3.58 12.76 -67.85
C ASP A 325 -4.59 13.35 -66.87
N ALA A 326 -5.25 14.43 -67.28
CA ALA A 326 -6.21 15.15 -66.46
C ALA A 326 -7.60 14.47 -66.40
N ASP A 327 -7.88 13.52 -67.30
CA ASP A 327 -9.15 12.80 -67.38
C ASP A 327 -9.11 11.44 -66.63
N THR A 328 -7.92 10.93 -66.30
CA THR A 328 -7.74 9.68 -65.54
C THR A 328 -7.55 9.93 -64.04
N ILE A 329 -8.47 9.37 -63.23
CA ILE A 329 -8.28 9.20 -61.78
C ILE A 329 -7.45 7.94 -61.53
N TYR A 330 -6.33 8.11 -60.85
CA TYR A 330 -5.50 7.03 -60.29
C TYR A 330 -5.83 6.85 -58.80
N TYR A 331 -5.43 5.72 -58.20
CA TYR A 331 -5.63 5.46 -56.77
C TYR A 331 -4.30 5.15 -56.10
N ALA A 332 -4.02 5.80 -54.97
CA ALA A 332 -2.97 5.45 -54.02
C ALA A 332 -3.59 4.82 -52.77
N TYR A 333 -2.83 3.97 -52.08
CA TYR A 333 -3.23 3.39 -50.78
C TYR A 333 -2.23 3.80 -49.70
N MET A 334 -2.72 4.48 -48.68
CA MET A 334 -1.95 4.95 -47.52
C MET A 334 -2.59 4.42 -46.22
N TYR A 335 -1.96 4.66 -45.07
CA TYR A 335 -2.58 4.32 -43.79
C TYR A 335 -2.37 5.37 -42.70
N ALA A 336 -3.24 5.31 -41.70
CA ALA A 336 -3.01 5.87 -40.38
C ALA A 336 -2.96 4.74 -39.35
N LEU A 337 -2.07 4.87 -38.37
CA LEU A 337 -1.99 4.03 -37.18
C LEU A 337 -2.22 4.88 -35.93
N LEU A 338 -3.11 4.43 -35.07
CA LEU A 338 -3.39 5.04 -33.77
C LEU A 338 -3.21 3.98 -32.68
N PRO A 339 -2.07 3.96 -31.97
CA PRO A 339 -1.82 2.98 -30.91
C PRO A 339 -2.57 3.35 -29.62
N ASP A 340 -2.69 2.36 -28.75
CA ASP A 340 -3.04 2.52 -27.33
C ASP A 340 -4.36 3.26 -27.11
N VAL A 341 -5.36 2.88 -27.91
CA VAL A 341 -6.76 3.30 -27.85
C VAL A 341 -7.39 2.78 -26.56
N LYS A 342 -8.03 3.66 -25.80
CA LYS A 342 -8.54 3.39 -24.45
C LYS A 342 -10.02 3.74 -24.33
N LEU A 343 -10.63 3.30 -23.25
CA LEU A 343 -11.85 3.86 -22.70
C LEU A 343 -11.51 4.80 -21.54
N ASP A 344 -12.28 5.87 -21.37
CA ASP A 344 -12.27 6.71 -20.16
C ASP A 344 -13.16 6.12 -19.05
N ALA A 345 -13.31 6.84 -17.94
CA ALA A 345 -14.10 6.39 -16.78
C ALA A 345 -15.61 6.27 -17.07
N GLU A 346 -16.12 7.03 -18.03
CA GLU A 346 -17.50 7.00 -18.51
C GLU A 346 -17.74 5.94 -19.61
N GLY A 347 -16.68 5.38 -20.20
CA GLY A 347 -16.72 4.39 -21.27
C GLY A 347 -16.70 4.95 -22.69
N ASN A 348 -16.33 6.22 -22.88
CA ASN A 348 -16.10 6.81 -24.21
C ASN A 348 -14.68 6.45 -24.70
N ILE A 349 -14.45 6.48 -26.01
CA ILE A 349 -13.12 6.22 -26.57
C ILE A 349 -12.18 7.41 -26.32
N PHE A 350 -11.14 7.18 -25.53
CA PHE A 350 -10.02 8.09 -25.36
C PHE A 350 -8.83 7.70 -26.25
N VAL A 351 -8.23 8.68 -26.91
CA VAL A 351 -7.05 8.50 -27.76
C VAL A 351 -6.06 9.65 -27.61
N ALA A 352 -4.77 9.31 -27.53
CA ALA A 352 -3.69 10.29 -27.58
C ALA A 352 -3.50 10.76 -29.03
N TYR A 353 -4.21 11.82 -29.42
CA TYR A 353 -4.21 12.34 -30.80
C TYR A 353 -2.82 12.74 -31.35
N SER A 354 -1.85 13.02 -30.47
CA SER A 354 -0.43 13.21 -30.80
C SER A 354 0.25 11.98 -31.40
N ASP A 355 -0.30 10.79 -31.14
CA ASP A 355 0.36 9.52 -31.41
C ASP A 355 -0.13 8.90 -32.73
N LEU A 356 -1.10 9.56 -33.39
CA LEU A 356 -1.59 9.24 -34.73
C LEU A 356 -0.45 9.35 -35.75
N LYS A 357 -0.08 8.22 -36.34
CA LYS A 357 0.94 8.14 -37.39
C LYS A 357 0.29 7.90 -38.74
N VAL A 358 -0.08 8.99 -39.42
CA VAL A 358 -0.30 8.97 -40.88
C VAL A 358 1.06 8.68 -41.54
N LYS A 359 1.13 7.68 -42.42
CA LYS A 359 2.37 7.32 -43.12
C LYS A 359 2.14 7.05 -44.59
N ASP A 360 3.07 7.54 -45.40
CA ASP A 360 3.27 7.07 -46.77
C ASP A 360 3.49 5.56 -46.79
N VAL A 361 2.71 4.85 -47.60
CA VAL A 361 3.17 3.60 -48.18
C VAL A 361 3.54 3.88 -49.62
N TYR A 362 4.79 3.60 -49.99
CA TYR A 362 5.24 3.54 -51.39
C TYR A 362 4.68 2.30 -52.12
N SER A 363 3.40 1.97 -51.89
CA SER A 363 2.75 0.78 -52.41
C SER A 363 1.74 1.09 -53.50
N ARG A 364 1.75 0.22 -54.50
CA ARG A 364 0.85 0.23 -55.66
C ARG A 364 -0.41 -0.59 -55.43
N ASP A 365 -0.48 -1.32 -54.32
CA ASP A 365 -1.44 -2.40 -54.12
C ASP A 365 -1.92 -2.41 -52.67
N ARG A 366 -3.25 -2.38 -52.51
CA ARG A 366 -3.96 -2.63 -51.25
C ARG A 366 -3.41 -3.84 -50.51
N VAL A 367 -3.03 -4.90 -51.23
CA VAL A 367 -2.48 -6.15 -50.65
C VAL A 367 -1.12 -5.93 -49.99
N GLU A 368 -0.20 -5.18 -50.61
CA GLU A 368 1.12 -4.91 -50.02
C GLU A 368 1.02 -3.95 -48.82
N THR A 369 0.08 -2.99 -48.85
CA THR A 369 -0.22 -2.16 -47.67
C THR A 369 -0.84 -2.99 -46.54
N TYR A 370 -1.79 -3.87 -46.85
CA TYR A 370 -2.37 -4.81 -45.88
C TYR A 370 -1.32 -5.76 -45.30
N ASP A 371 -0.44 -6.32 -46.11
CA ASP A 371 0.55 -7.30 -45.65
C ASP A 371 1.54 -6.70 -44.64
N LYS A 372 2.02 -5.47 -44.89
CA LYS A 372 2.94 -4.74 -43.98
C LYS A 372 2.31 -4.33 -42.66
N LEU A 373 0.99 -4.11 -42.65
CA LEU A 373 0.25 -3.71 -41.44
C LEU A 373 -0.22 -4.91 -40.63
N VAL A 374 -0.87 -5.85 -41.32
CA VAL A 374 -1.66 -6.92 -40.73
C VAL A 374 -0.91 -8.25 -40.82
N THR A 375 -0.60 -8.74 -42.03
CA THR A 375 0.01 -10.07 -42.23
C THR A 375 1.37 -10.21 -41.54
N GLU A 376 2.20 -9.16 -41.51
CA GLU A 376 3.49 -9.15 -40.79
C GLU A 376 3.36 -9.06 -39.26
N ASN A 377 2.15 -8.80 -38.73
CA ASN A 377 1.88 -8.65 -37.30
C ASN A 377 0.97 -9.73 -36.68
N VAL A 378 0.32 -10.59 -37.47
CA VAL A 378 -0.57 -11.67 -36.97
C VAL A 378 0.10 -12.67 -36.02
N ASP A 379 1.43 -12.73 -35.95
CA ASP A 379 2.14 -13.54 -34.96
C ASP A 379 2.05 -12.93 -33.56
N LYS A 380 2.09 -11.59 -33.43
CA LYS A 380 2.10 -10.85 -32.16
C LYS A 380 0.72 -10.38 -31.71
N PHE A 381 -0.11 -9.99 -32.66
CA PHE A 381 -1.44 -9.41 -32.44
C PHE A 381 -2.51 -10.38 -32.94
N ASP A 382 -3.64 -10.43 -32.23
CA ASP A 382 -4.90 -10.89 -32.78
C ASP A 382 -5.55 -9.72 -33.55
N VAL A 383 -6.20 -10.00 -34.67
CA VAL A 383 -6.65 -8.98 -35.62
C VAL A 383 -8.15 -9.13 -35.90
N ALA A 384 -8.90 -8.05 -35.66
CA ALA A 384 -10.30 -7.93 -36.04
C ALA A 384 -10.47 -6.89 -37.17
N GLU A 385 -11.19 -7.23 -38.23
CA GLU A 385 -11.63 -6.26 -39.24
C GLU A 385 -12.89 -5.54 -38.74
N ILE A 386 -12.89 -4.21 -38.71
CA ILE A 386 -14.10 -3.42 -38.42
C ILE A 386 -14.80 -3.15 -39.76
N PRO A 387 -16.09 -3.52 -39.93
CA PRO A 387 -16.80 -3.30 -41.18
C PRO A 387 -16.87 -1.81 -41.53
N VAL A 388 -16.43 -1.44 -42.74
CA VAL A 388 -16.42 -0.04 -43.22
C VAL A 388 -17.83 0.60 -43.20
N ALA A 389 -18.88 -0.22 -43.24
CA ALA A 389 -20.27 0.24 -43.11
C ALA A 389 -20.66 0.73 -41.70
N ASP A 390 -19.89 0.38 -40.66
CA ASP A 390 -20.07 0.81 -39.28
C ASP A 390 -19.20 2.03 -38.92
N ILE A 391 -18.39 2.50 -39.87
CA ILE A 391 -17.49 3.66 -39.74
C ILE A 391 -18.21 4.92 -40.26
N PRO A 392 -18.03 6.11 -39.64
CA PRO A 392 -18.50 7.37 -40.21
C PRO A 392 -18.02 7.56 -41.65
N ALA A 393 -18.82 8.20 -42.51
CA ALA A 393 -18.39 8.49 -43.88
C ALA A 393 -17.34 9.60 -43.88
N PHE A 394 -16.20 9.38 -44.56
CA PHE A 394 -15.15 10.40 -44.71
C PHE A 394 -15.76 11.71 -45.25
N PRO A 395 -15.51 12.87 -44.62
CA PRO A 395 -16.14 14.13 -44.98
C PRO A 395 -15.79 14.50 -46.43
N SER A 396 -16.79 14.86 -47.22
CA SER A 396 -16.57 15.24 -48.61
C SER A 396 -15.70 16.49 -48.70
N ALA A 397 -14.59 16.43 -49.42
CA ALA A 397 -13.67 17.55 -49.59
C ALA A 397 -14.42 18.76 -50.16
N SER A 398 -14.35 19.91 -49.48
CA SER A 398 -15.04 21.11 -49.91
C SER A 398 -14.48 21.59 -51.25
N THR A 399 -15.31 21.61 -52.29
CA THR A 399 -14.91 22.01 -53.64
C THR A 399 -14.79 23.53 -53.79
N GLU A 400 -13.94 24.16 -52.97
CA GLU A 400 -13.45 25.52 -53.23
C GLU A 400 -12.46 25.43 -54.40
N THR A 401 -12.98 25.66 -55.60
CA THR A 401 -12.16 25.71 -56.82
C THR A 401 -11.14 26.83 -56.70
N VAL A 402 -9.84 26.49 -56.75
CA VAL A 402 -8.75 27.48 -56.84
C VAL A 402 -9.08 28.46 -57.98
N PRO A 403 -9.18 29.77 -57.70
CA PRO A 403 -9.67 30.73 -58.68
C PRO A 403 -8.68 30.82 -59.84
N THR A 404 -9.14 30.42 -61.03
CA THR A 404 -8.32 30.45 -62.24
C THR A 404 -8.13 31.90 -62.69
N GLU A 405 -7.00 32.52 -62.32
CA GLU A 405 -6.65 33.86 -62.81
C GLU A 405 -6.44 33.83 -64.33
N THR A 406 -7.48 34.19 -65.07
CA THR A 406 -7.40 34.39 -66.52
C THR A 406 -6.61 35.66 -66.81
N VAL A 407 -5.31 35.51 -67.04
CA VAL A 407 -4.44 36.61 -67.52
C VAL A 407 -5.05 37.22 -68.79
N PRO A 408 -5.47 38.50 -68.78
CA PRO A 408 -6.11 39.11 -69.94
C PRO A 408 -5.08 39.39 -71.03
N SER A 409 -5.35 38.91 -72.25
CA SER A 409 -4.53 39.22 -73.43
C SER A 409 -4.52 40.72 -73.70
N GLU A 410 -3.34 41.33 -73.82
CA GLU A 410 -3.22 42.66 -74.39
C GLU A 410 -3.72 42.67 -75.85
N THR A 411 -4.36 43.75 -76.28
CA THR A 411 -4.45 44.14 -77.69
C THR A 411 -4.55 45.67 -77.77
N VAL A 412 -4.00 46.26 -78.83
CA VAL A 412 -3.50 47.66 -78.83
C VAL A 412 -4.45 48.66 -79.50
N ALA A 413 -4.35 49.92 -79.06
CA ALA A 413 -4.88 51.18 -79.62
C ALA A 413 -6.27 51.65 -79.09
N GLY A 414 -6.46 52.95 -78.79
CA GLY A 414 -5.48 54.04 -78.80
C GLY A 414 -6.04 55.43 -78.45
N GLU A 415 -5.23 56.47 -78.71
CA GLU A 415 -5.51 57.92 -78.63
C GLU A 415 -5.72 58.58 -77.23
N THR A 416 -4.63 59.20 -76.73
CA THR A 416 -4.52 60.57 -76.14
C THR A 416 -5.76 61.22 -75.48
N THR A 417 -5.68 61.79 -74.26
CA THR A 417 -4.91 63.02 -73.97
C THR A 417 -4.56 63.28 -72.49
N VAL A 418 -3.31 63.73 -72.25
CA VAL A 418 -2.85 64.89 -71.44
C VAL A 418 -3.63 65.30 -70.16
N ALA A 419 -2.98 65.20 -68.98
CA ALA A 419 -2.62 66.33 -68.09
C ALA A 419 -1.78 65.91 -66.86
N GLU A 420 -0.86 66.81 -66.45
CA GLU A 420 -0.25 67.11 -65.11
C GLU A 420 -0.32 66.06 -63.96
N GLU A 421 0.76 65.64 -63.27
CA GLU A 421 1.94 66.27 -62.62
C GLU A 421 1.80 66.30 -61.05
N SER A 422 2.93 66.41 -60.33
CA SER A 422 3.18 66.20 -58.87
C SER A 422 3.19 64.72 -58.42
N THR A 423 4.21 64.12 -57.75
CA THR A 423 5.23 64.49 -56.72
C THR A 423 4.70 64.51 -55.28
N VAL A 424 5.37 64.03 -54.21
CA VAL A 424 6.60 63.22 -53.94
C VAL A 424 6.51 62.79 -52.44
N GLU A 425 7.53 62.15 -51.84
CA GLU A 425 7.62 61.71 -50.42
C GLU A 425 6.81 60.42 -50.13
N GLU A 426 7.35 59.26 -49.72
CA GLU A 426 8.61 58.87 -49.05
C GLU A 426 8.70 59.21 -47.55
N THR A 427 8.51 58.19 -46.70
CA THR A 427 9.06 57.97 -45.34
C THR A 427 8.41 56.67 -44.82
N THR A 428 9.07 55.52 -44.67
CA THR A 428 10.17 55.12 -43.76
C THR A 428 9.85 55.21 -42.26
N SER A 429 9.53 54.07 -41.65
CA SER A 429 10.00 53.71 -40.31
C SER A 429 9.93 52.19 -40.14
N GLU A 430 11.07 51.55 -39.89
CA GLU A 430 11.16 50.15 -39.49
C GLU A 430 10.93 50.04 -37.96
N GLU A 431 10.16 49.03 -37.53
CA GLU A 431 10.54 48.08 -36.48
C GLU A 431 9.75 46.77 -36.68
#